data_AF-A0A933YFE5-F1
#
_entry.id   AF-A0A933YFE5-F1
#
_cell.length_a   1.000
_cell.length_b   1.000
_cell.length_c   1.000
_cell.angle_alpha   90.00
_cell.angle_beta   90.00
_cell.angle_gamma   90.00
#
_symmetry.space_group_name_H-M   'P 1'
#
loop_
_entity.id
_entity.type
_entity.pdbx_description
1 polymer ?
#
loop_
_entity_poly.entity_id
_entity_poly.type
_entity_poly.pdbx_seq_one_letter_code
_entity_poly.pdbx_strand_id
1 'polypeptide(L)' 'LGTIARADGALQVTYNGAPLYYWKDDTKPGDTTGQNVGGVWFVVKP' A
#
# COMPACT_ATOMS: atom_id res chain seq x y z
N LEU A 1 7.69 10.21 -0.78
CA LEU A 1 7.77 8.77 -0.38
C LEU A 1 8.82 8.64 0.71
N GLY A 2 8.65 7.70 1.62
CA GLY A 2 9.63 7.39 2.67
C GLY A 2 9.63 5.91 3.01
N THR A 3 10.39 5.53 4.04
CA THR A 3 10.39 4.18 4.60
C THR A 3 10.37 4.22 6.12
N ILE A 4 9.82 3.17 6.73
CA ILE A 4 9.88 2.92 8.17
C ILE A 4 10.44 1.52 8.43
N ALA A 5 11.20 1.37 9.51
CA ALA A 5 11.62 0.06 10.00
C ALA A 5 10.48 -0.58 10.80
N ARG A 6 10.13 -1.81 10.44
CA ARG A 6 9.19 -2.64 11.21
C ARG A 6 9.93 -3.38 12.32
N ALA A 7 9.17 -3.86 13.31
CA ALA A 7 9.72 -4.62 14.43
C ALA A 7 10.39 -5.94 14.01
N ASP A 8 10.01 -6.48 12.85
CA ASP A 8 10.63 -7.67 12.23
C ASP A 8 11.94 -7.36 11.47
N GLY A 9 12.39 -6.10 11.48
CA GLY A 9 13.59 -5.63 10.78
C GLY A 9 13.38 -5.31 9.30
N ALA A 10 12.20 -5.55 8.73
CA ALA A 10 11.90 -5.20 7.35
C ALA A 10 11.60 -3.71 7.18
N LEU A 11 11.84 -3.17 5.97
CA LEU A 11 11.42 -1.82 5.61
C LEU A 11 10.02 -1.83 4.99
N GLN A 12 9.20 -0.85 5.36
CA GLN A 12 7.91 -0.57 4.75
C GLN A 12 7.91 0.79 4.08
N VAL A 13 7.38 0.86 2.86
CA VAL A 13 7.21 2.14 2.14
C VAL A 13 6.08 2.94 2.78
N THR A 14 6.29 4.26 2.88
CA THR A 14 5.29 5.21 3.36
C THR A 14 5.00 6.31 2.34
N TYR A 15 3.76 6.82 2.39
CA TYR A 15 3.30 7.99 1.65
C TYR A 15 2.67 8.98 2.64
N ASN A 16 3.16 10.22 2.66
CA ASN A 16 2.74 11.25 3.63
C ASN A 16 2.76 10.76 5.10
N GLY A 17 3.75 9.95 5.46
CA GLY A 17 3.90 9.38 6.81
C GLY A 17 3.02 8.16 7.09
N ALA A 18 2.08 7.80 6.21
CA ALA A 18 1.25 6.60 6.34
C ALA A 18 1.91 5.38 5.66
N PRO A 19 1.93 4.20 6.31
CA PRO A 19 2.43 2.97 5.71
C PRO A 19 1.55 2.47 4.56
N LEU A 20 2.18 2.00 3.49
CA LEU A 20 1.51 1.40 2.34
C LEU A 20 1.44 -0.12 2.46
N TYR A 21 0.37 -0.70 1.91
CA TYR A 21 0.10 -2.14 1.92
C TYR A 21 -0.31 -2.60 0.52
N TYR A 22 -0.08 -3.88 0.24
CA TYR A 22 -0.55 -4.53 -0.99
C TYR A 22 -1.99 -5.00 -0.83
N TRP A 23 -2.75 -4.93 -1.92
CA TRP A 23 -4.07 -5.51 -1.96
C TRP A 23 -3.96 -7.00 -2.33
N LYS A 24 -4.67 -7.85 -1.59
CA LYS A 24 -4.52 -9.31 -1.70
C LYS A 24 -5.02 -9.88 -3.04
N ASP A 25 -5.98 -9.22 -3.69
CA ASP A 25 -6.63 -9.72 -4.91
C ASP A 25 -6.02 -9.12 -6.19
N ASP A 26 -5.05 -8.19 -6.05
CA ASP A 26 -4.29 -7.68 -7.19
C ASP A 26 -3.18 -8.67 -7.54
N THR A 27 -3.29 -9.31 -8.71
CA THR A 27 -2.41 -10.42 -9.13
C THR A 27 -1.66 -10.15 -10.42
N LYS A 28 -2.14 -9.19 -11.23
CA LYS A 28 -1.55 -8.79 -12.50
C LYS A 28 -1.10 -7.32 -12.46
N PRO A 29 -0.11 -6.95 -13.27
CA PRO A 29 0.26 -5.55 -13.44
C PRO A 29 -0.95 -4.71 -13.87
N GLY A 30 -1.20 -3.63 -13.15
CA GLY A 30 -2.32 -2.72 -13.42
C GLY A 30 -3.62 -3.08 -12.69
N ASP A 31 -3.69 -4.23 -12.00
CA ASP A 31 -4.82 -4.51 -11.11
C ASP A 31 -4.90 -3.43 -10.02
N THR A 32 -6.11 -2.94 -9.81
CA THR A 32 -6.46 -1.96 -8.78
C THR A 32 -7.80 -2.34 -8.13
N THR A 33 -8.03 -3.65 -7.98
CA THR A 33 -9.30 -4.23 -7.56
C THR A 33 -9.68 -3.83 -6.13
N GLY A 34 -8.70 -3.44 -5.31
CA GLY A 34 -8.91 -2.91 -3.97
C GLY A 34 -9.42 -1.46 -3.93
N GLN A 35 -9.41 -0.73 -5.04
CA GLN A 35 -9.77 0.69 -5.04
C GLN A 35 -11.18 0.91 -4.49
N ASN A 36 -11.28 1.78 -3.48
CA ASN A 36 -12.50 2.13 -2.76
C ASN A 36 -13.19 0.97 -2.02
N VAL A 37 -12.50 -0.18 -1.84
CA VAL A 37 -13.05 -1.28 -1.04
C VAL A 37 -13.24 -0.82 0.41
N GLY A 38 -14.47 -0.94 0.90
CA GLY A 38 -14.86 -0.52 2.25
C GLY A 38 -14.73 0.99 2.52
N GLY A 39 -14.49 1.83 1.51
CA GLY A 39 -14.25 3.27 1.68
C GLY A 39 -12.94 3.60 2.42
N VAL A 40 -12.05 2.63 2.60
CA VAL A 40 -10.80 2.77 3.37
C VAL A 40 -9.55 2.38 2.58
N TRP A 41 -9.71 1.76 1.42
CA TRP A 41 -8.60 1.32 0.59
C TRP A 41 -8.49 2.16 -0.68
N PHE A 42 -7.34 2.81 -0.87
CA PHE A 42 -7.12 3.70 -2.01
C PHE A 42 -5.73 3.51 -2.61
N VAL A 43 -5.69 3.45 -3.95
CA VAL A 43 -4.45 3.38 -4.71
C VAL A 43 -3.74 4.73 -4.66
N VAL A 44 -2.45 4.70 -4.32
CA VAL A 44 -1.59 5.88 -4.42
C VAL A 44 -1.24 6.11 -5.88
N LYS A 45 -1.60 7.29 -6.39
CA LYS A 45 -1.18 7.73 -7.72
C LYS A 45 0.24 8.31 -7.65
N PRO A 46 1.04 8.15 -8.72
CA PRO A 46 2.37 8.76 -8.84
C PRO A 46 2.35 10.27 -8.64
#